data_AF-A0A419V8D4-F1
#
_entry.id   AF-A0A419V8D4-F1
#
_cell.length_a   1.000
_cell.length_b   1.000
_cell.length_c   1.000
_cell.angle_alpha   90.00
_cell.angle_beta   90.00
_cell.angle_gamma   90.00
#
_symmetry.space_group_name_H-M   'P 1'
#
loop_
_entity.id
_entity.type
_entity.pdbx_description
1 polymer ?
#
loop_
_entity_poly.entity_id
_entity_poly.type
_entity_poly.pdbx_seq_one_letter_code
_entity_poly.pdbx_strand_id
1 'polypeptide(L)'
;MDNVTEHRNNRNKLSNREKKAYGVFENRLESTHQMAEKPLVQVLYIEEERCELRFDHTRYVYVDIRAMQTLGAARQVLYQLQMAGYYPIIMYPEQCDVLLSNNSPFYRIARRGGIGMVDAASVTGAYGKRTRDIALNLLQGSLSPLIGSSAEEAFQEDSLKNAYMEIEKWMGTQNADMIRENRRRVENDEYIQLDQPSRSNYMKRRSSWSLLS
;
A
#
# COMPACT_ATOMS: atom_id res chain seq x y z
N MET A 1 0.32 26.12 -3.25
CA MET A 1 1.76 25.94 -2.98
C MET A 1 2.04 24.48 -3.24
N ASP A 2 2.63 24.20 -4.39
CA ASP A 2 2.58 22.86 -4.98
C ASP A 2 3.62 21.94 -4.33
N ASN A 3 3.22 20.70 -4.03
CA ASN A 3 4.05 19.65 -3.42
C ASN A 3 5.39 19.42 -4.14
N VAL A 4 5.48 19.80 -5.42
CA VAL A 4 6.71 19.78 -6.24
C VAL A 4 7.81 20.67 -5.65
N THR A 5 7.44 21.81 -5.07
CA THR A 5 8.40 22.76 -4.48
C THR A 5 8.95 22.27 -3.14
N GLU A 6 8.14 21.54 -2.38
CA GLU A 6 8.53 20.92 -1.11
C GLU A 6 9.45 19.70 -1.32
N HIS A 7 9.22 18.92 -2.39
CA HIS A 7 10.05 17.77 -2.76
C HIS A 7 11.47 18.16 -3.23
N ARG A 8 11.63 19.28 -3.95
CA ARG A 8 12.98 19.77 -4.33
C ARG A 8 13.84 20.13 -3.11
N ASN A 9 13.24 20.66 -2.04
CA ASN A 9 13.94 21.06 -0.82
C ASN A 9 14.47 19.86 0.01
N ASN A 10 13.95 18.64 -0.19
CA ASN A 10 14.41 17.46 0.55
C ASN A 10 15.68 16.82 -0.04
N ARG A 11 16.00 17.02 -1.32
CA ARG A 11 17.20 16.47 -1.98
C ARG A 11 18.51 16.98 -1.37
N ASN A 12 18.51 18.22 -0.91
CA ASN A 12 19.68 18.87 -0.33
C ASN A 12 19.99 18.42 1.12
N LYS A 13 19.06 17.69 1.77
CA LYS A 13 19.21 17.21 3.15
C LYS A 13 19.78 15.79 3.28
N LEU A 14 19.99 15.09 2.16
CA LEU A 14 20.53 13.73 2.14
C LEU A 14 22.04 13.71 2.44
N SER A 15 22.47 12.72 3.22
CA SER A 15 23.89 12.41 3.39
C SER A 15 24.52 11.89 2.09
N ASN A 16 25.85 11.99 1.96
CA ASN A 16 26.55 11.51 0.76
C ASN A 16 26.37 10.01 0.49
N ARG A 17 26.16 9.20 1.54
CA ARG A 17 25.89 7.76 1.42
C ARG A 17 24.48 7.51 0.86
N GLU A 18 23.50 8.28 1.30
CA GLU A 18 22.12 8.20 0.80
C GLU A 18 22.03 8.68 -0.65
N LYS A 19 22.73 9.76 -1.02
CA LYS A 19 22.81 10.23 -2.42
C LYS A 19 23.40 9.17 -3.36
N LYS A 20 24.44 8.44 -2.91
CA LYS A 20 25.06 7.36 -3.71
C LYS A 20 24.15 6.15 -3.84
N ALA A 21 23.49 5.71 -2.76
CA ALA A 21 22.53 4.62 -2.79
C ALA A 21 21.31 4.96 -3.67
N TYR A 22 20.84 6.20 -3.58
CA TYR A 22 19.76 6.74 -4.39
C TYR A 22 20.12 6.76 -5.89
N GLY A 23 21.31 7.26 -6.27
CA GLY A 23 21.72 7.27 -7.68
C GLY A 23 21.88 5.87 -8.29
N VAL A 24 22.27 4.86 -7.50
CA VAL A 24 22.31 3.45 -7.96
C VAL A 24 20.91 2.88 -8.15
N PHE A 25 19.99 3.23 -7.25
CA PHE A 25 18.59 2.83 -7.31
C PHE A 25 17.87 3.46 -8.50
N GLU A 26 17.99 4.78 -8.66
CA GLU A 26 17.39 5.58 -9.75
C GLU A 26 17.87 5.12 -11.13
N ASN A 27 19.19 4.95 -11.31
CA ASN A 27 19.74 4.43 -12.58
C ASN A 27 19.20 3.04 -12.93
N ARG A 28 18.96 2.17 -11.93
CA ARG A 28 18.40 0.83 -12.14
C ARG A 28 16.90 0.89 -12.46
N LEU A 29 16.18 1.89 -11.97
CA LEU A 29 14.77 2.09 -12.29
C LEU A 29 14.57 2.69 -13.70
N GLU A 30 15.30 3.76 -14.03
CA GLU A 30 15.16 4.44 -15.33
C GLU A 30 15.52 3.53 -16.51
N SER A 31 16.60 2.77 -16.40
CA SER A 31 17.02 1.82 -17.44
C SER A 31 16.03 0.67 -17.66
N THR A 32 15.17 0.37 -16.68
CA THR A 32 14.21 -0.74 -16.77
C THR A 32 12.80 -0.27 -17.19
N HIS A 33 12.44 0.99 -16.91
CA HIS A 33 11.12 1.55 -17.25
C HIS A 33 10.96 1.88 -18.74
N GLN A 34 12.05 2.21 -19.45
CA GLN A 34 12.02 2.60 -20.86
C GLN A 34 11.78 1.46 -21.86
N MET A 35 11.68 0.19 -21.43
CA MET A 35 11.74 -0.96 -22.35
C MET A 35 10.60 -2.01 -22.24
N ALA A 36 9.61 -1.85 -21.35
CA ALA A 36 8.64 -2.92 -21.09
C ALA A 36 7.24 -2.62 -21.68
N GLU A 37 6.71 -3.53 -22.50
CA GLU A 37 5.29 -3.55 -22.92
C GLU A 37 4.37 -4.22 -21.87
N LYS A 38 4.95 -4.74 -20.77
CA LYS A 38 4.26 -5.47 -19.69
C LYS A 38 4.64 -4.89 -18.32
N PRO A 39 3.80 -5.08 -17.28
CA PRO A 39 4.14 -4.67 -15.92
C PRO A 39 5.50 -5.25 -15.50
N LEU A 40 6.41 -4.37 -15.10
CA LEU A 40 7.76 -4.76 -14.72
C LEU A 40 7.77 -5.18 -13.25
N VAL A 41 8.21 -6.41 -12.98
CA VAL A 41 8.46 -6.90 -11.63
C VAL A 41 9.96 -6.86 -11.35
N GLN A 42 10.34 -6.20 -10.25
CA GLN A 42 11.71 -6.10 -9.78
C GLN A 42 11.82 -6.65 -8.36
N VAL A 43 12.74 -7.58 -8.15
CA VAL A 43 13.07 -8.08 -6.81
C VAL A 43 14.29 -7.33 -6.27
N LEU A 44 14.15 -6.82 -5.05
CA LEU A 44 15.20 -6.12 -4.32
C LEU A 44 15.56 -6.87 -3.04
N TYR A 45 16.82 -6.73 -2.65
CA TYR A 45 17.32 -7.20 -1.37
C TYR A 45 17.88 -6.00 -0.60
N ILE A 46 17.30 -5.70 0.56
CA ILE A 46 17.80 -4.68 1.49
C ILE A 46 18.10 -5.38 2.80
N GLU A 47 19.35 -5.28 3.27
CA GLU A 47 19.77 -5.96 4.50
C GLU A 47 19.45 -7.47 4.49
N GLU A 48 19.62 -8.12 3.33
CA GLU A 48 19.29 -9.53 3.07
C GLU A 48 17.78 -9.86 3.07
N GLU A 49 16.90 -8.87 3.27
CA GLU A 49 15.46 -9.02 3.21
C GLU A 49 14.92 -8.80 1.79
N ARG A 50 14.08 -9.72 1.31
CA ARG A 50 13.47 -9.67 -0.02
C ARG A 50 12.28 -8.70 -0.05
N CYS A 51 12.23 -7.88 -1.09
CA CYS A 51 11.08 -7.06 -1.46
C CYS A 51 10.78 -7.22 -2.95
N GLU A 52 9.51 -7.18 -3.30
CA GLU A 52 9.08 -7.18 -4.69
C GLU A 52 8.42 -5.86 -5.04
N LEU A 53 8.85 -5.26 -6.13
CA LEU A 53 8.28 -4.04 -6.70
C LEU A 53 7.62 -4.39 -8.03
N ARG A 54 6.39 -3.90 -8.24
CA ARG A 54 5.73 -3.97 -9.54
C ARG A 54 5.42 -2.57 -10.04
N PHE A 55 5.92 -2.28 -11.24
CA PHE A 55 5.69 -1.03 -11.97
C PHE A 55 4.67 -1.28 -13.07
N ASP A 56 3.77 -0.33 -13.27
CA ASP A 56 2.63 -0.49 -14.17
C ASP A 56 2.36 0.81 -14.95
N HIS A 57 3.41 1.43 -15.49
CA HIS A 57 3.39 2.68 -16.26
C HIS A 57 2.71 3.90 -15.59
N THR A 58 2.44 3.81 -14.30
CA THR A 58 1.89 4.90 -13.49
C THR A 58 2.93 5.39 -12.48
N ARG A 59 2.63 6.52 -11.84
CA ARG A 59 3.37 7.04 -10.69
C ARG A 59 3.28 6.13 -9.47
N TYR A 60 2.42 5.11 -9.50
CA TYR A 60 2.23 4.17 -8.41
C TYR A 60 3.09 2.93 -8.57
N VAL A 61 3.75 2.52 -7.49
CA VAL A 61 4.56 1.31 -7.46
C VAL A 61 4.01 0.40 -6.39
N TYR A 62 3.66 -0.81 -6.78
CA TYR A 62 3.19 -1.83 -5.84
C TYR A 62 4.39 -2.45 -5.14
N VAL A 63 4.35 -2.49 -3.81
CA VAL A 63 5.46 -2.92 -2.96
C VAL A 63 4.99 -4.09 -2.09
N ASP A 64 5.52 -5.28 -2.35
CA ASP A 64 5.38 -6.43 -1.45
C ASP A 64 6.55 -6.45 -0.46
N ILE A 65 6.21 -6.23 0.81
CA ILE A 65 7.15 -6.31 1.94
C ILE A 65 6.77 -7.40 2.93
N ARG A 66 5.88 -8.33 2.57
CA ARG A 66 5.45 -9.41 3.49
C ARG A 66 6.59 -10.35 3.87
N ALA A 67 7.62 -10.46 3.03
CA ALA A 67 8.81 -11.25 3.31
C ALA A 67 9.85 -10.51 4.18
N MET A 68 9.65 -9.21 4.45
CA MET A 68 10.54 -8.44 5.31
C MET A 68 10.29 -8.73 6.79
N GLN A 69 11.37 -8.75 7.56
CA GLN A 69 11.39 -9.03 8.99
C GLN A 69 11.56 -7.74 9.81
N THR A 70 12.12 -6.67 9.23
CA THR A 70 12.38 -5.43 9.96
C THR A 70 11.69 -4.20 9.36
N LEU A 71 11.30 -3.27 10.24
CA LEU A 71 10.76 -1.97 9.81
C LEU A 71 11.82 -1.06 9.18
N GLY A 72 13.11 -1.33 9.42
CA GLY A 72 14.22 -0.57 8.86
C GLY A 72 14.26 -0.72 7.34
N ALA A 73 14.39 -1.97 6.87
CA ALA A 73 14.40 -2.31 5.46
C ALA A 73 13.14 -1.81 4.74
N ALA A 74 11.94 -2.06 5.31
CA ALA A 74 10.68 -1.60 4.74
C ALA A 74 10.64 -0.07 4.56
N ARG A 75 11.05 0.69 5.58
CA ARG A 75 11.06 2.16 5.50
C ARG A 75 12.09 2.67 4.50
N GLN A 76 13.20 1.98 4.33
CA GLN A 76 14.22 2.34 3.36
C GLN A 76 13.69 2.20 1.93
N VAL A 77 13.03 1.08 1.58
CA VAL A 77 12.41 0.91 0.25
C VAL A 77 11.41 2.03 -0.03
N LEU A 78 10.47 2.24 0.89
CA LEU A 78 9.40 3.23 0.73
C LEU A 78 9.96 4.64 0.55
N TYR A 79 10.99 4.99 1.34
CA TYR A 79 11.64 6.29 1.22
C TYR A 79 12.35 6.47 -0.13
N GLN A 80 13.07 5.45 -0.61
CA GLN A 80 13.77 5.52 -1.89
C GLN A 80 12.80 5.71 -3.05
N LEU A 81 11.67 4.99 -3.05
CA LEU A 81 10.61 5.16 -4.06
C LEU A 81 10.03 6.58 -4.05
N GLN A 82 9.73 7.11 -2.86
CA GLN A 82 9.23 8.49 -2.72
C GLN A 82 10.23 9.53 -3.20
N MET A 83 11.53 9.34 -2.92
CA MET A 83 12.59 10.23 -3.42
C MET A 83 12.70 10.19 -4.95
N ALA A 84 12.45 9.02 -5.56
CA ALA A 84 12.42 8.83 -7.00
C ALA A 84 11.13 9.35 -7.66
N GLY A 85 10.21 9.94 -6.90
CA GLY A 85 8.97 10.53 -7.42
C GLY A 85 7.80 9.57 -7.53
N TYR A 86 7.93 8.33 -7.04
CA TYR A 86 6.86 7.33 -7.03
C TYR A 86 6.02 7.39 -5.76
N TYR A 87 4.78 6.92 -5.87
CA TYR A 87 3.82 6.75 -4.79
C TYR A 87 3.73 5.26 -4.42
N PRO A 88 4.37 4.82 -3.34
CA PRO A 88 4.40 3.40 -3.00
C PRO A 88 3.05 2.92 -2.45
N ILE A 89 2.50 1.89 -3.11
CA ILE A 89 1.33 1.12 -2.66
C ILE A 89 1.83 -0.13 -1.94
N ILE A 90 1.72 -0.15 -0.63
CA ILE A 90 2.07 -1.28 0.24
C ILE A 90 0.97 -2.33 0.12
N MET A 91 1.33 -3.48 -0.44
CA MET A 91 0.39 -4.56 -0.67
C MET A 91 0.14 -5.36 0.61
N TYR A 92 -1.14 -5.65 0.85
CA TYR A 92 -1.66 -6.59 1.83
C TYR A 92 -1.08 -6.38 3.25
N PRO A 93 -1.10 -5.15 3.79
CA PRO A 93 -0.52 -4.83 5.10
C PRO A 93 -1.18 -5.63 6.25
N GLU A 94 -2.40 -6.12 6.08
CA GLU A 94 -3.11 -7.00 7.02
C GLU A 94 -2.52 -8.41 7.14
N GLN A 95 -1.59 -8.78 6.25
CA GLN A 95 -0.87 -10.07 6.25
C GLN A 95 0.60 -9.90 6.64
N CYS A 96 1.03 -8.70 7.02
CA CYS A 96 2.44 -8.36 7.20
C CYS A 96 2.76 -8.12 8.68
N ASP A 97 3.35 -9.11 9.36
CA ASP A 97 3.58 -9.07 10.81
C ASP A 97 4.41 -7.87 11.28
N VAL A 98 5.42 -7.49 10.49
CA VAL A 98 6.27 -6.33 10.82
C VAL A 98 5.44 -5.02 10.84
N LEU A 99 4.39 -4.93 10.02
CA LEU A 99 3.42 -3.82 9.99
C LEU A 99 2.33 -3.93 11.07
N LEU A 100 2.08 -5.13 11.57
CA LEU A 100 1.07 -5.47 12.57
C LEU A 100 1.67 -5.70 13.97
N SER A 101 2.63 -4.86 14.34
CA SER A 101 3.35 -4.96 15.61
C SER A 101 3.02 -3.82 16.57
N ASN A 102 3.62 -3.87 17.77
CA ASN A 102 3.46 -2.85 18.79
C ASN A 102 3.73 -1.43 18.24
N ASN A 103 3.03 -0.45 18.79
CA ASN A 103 3.05 0.95 18.36
C ASN A 103 2.44 1.24 16.98
N SER A 104 1.80 0.27 16.32
CA SER A 104 1.07 0.51 15.05
C SER A 104 1.94 1.14 13.96
N PRO A 105 2.99 0.45 13.49
CA PRO A 105 3.92 1.01 12.51
C PRO A 105 3.27 1.37 11.19
N PHE A 106 2.28 0.58 10.73
CA PHE A 106 1.56 0.89 9.50
C PHE A 106 0.84 2.25 9.56
N TYR A 107 0.22 2.59 10.70
CA TYR A 107 -0.38 3.91 10.90
C TYR A 107 0.62 5.06 10.70
N ARG A 108 1.88 4.89 11.16
CA ARG A 108 2.92 5.92 10.95
C ARG A 108 3.36 6.01 9.50
N ILE A 109 3.37 4.90 8.79
CA ILE A 109 3.71 4.85 7.36
C ILE A 109 2.60 5.51 6.54
N ALA A 110 1.34 5.14 6.78
CA ALA A 110 0.18 5.72 6.13
C ALA A 110 0.11 7.25 6.34
N ARG A 111 0.34 7.71 7.57
CA ARG A 111 0.39 9.14 7.89
C ARG A 111 1.50 9.94 7.20
N ARG A 112 2.52 9.26 6.66
CA ARG A 112 3.64 9.89 5.93
C ARG A 112 3.49 9.71 4.43
N GLY A 113 2.28 9.41 3.95
CA GLY A 113 1.97 9.25 2.54
C GLY A 113 2.20 7.84 1.99
N GLY A 114 2.37 6.83 2.84
CA GLY A 114 2.29 5.44 2.40
C GLY A 114 0.85 5.08 2.06
N ILE A 115 0.64 4.36 0.96
CA ILE A 115 -0.70 3.97 0.52
C ILE A 115 -0.87 2.48 0.80
N GLY A 116 -1.90 2.07 1.53
CA GLY A 116 -2.21 0.66 1.74
C GLY A 116 -3.17 0.10 0.71
N MET A 117 -2.97 -1.15 0.31
CA MET A 117 -3.92 -1.91 -0.49
C MET A 117 -4.23 -3.24 0.19
N VAL A 118 -5.48 -3.44 0.63
CA VAL A 118 -5.89 -4.72 1.25
C VAL A 118 -6.19 -5.77 0.19
N ASP A 119 -6.11 -7.03 0.57
CA ASP A 119 -6.48 -8.16 -0.29
C ASP A 119 -7.99 -8.40 -0.25
N ALA A 120 -8.59 -8.56 -1.42
CA ALA A 120 -9.98 -8.96 -1.58
C ALA A 120 -10.30 -10.28 -0.85
N ALA A 121 -9.37 -11.24 -0.84
CA ALA A 121 -9.52 -12.48 -0.11
C ALA A 121 -9.46 -12.29 1.43
N SER A 122 -8.71 -11.29 1.92
CA SER A 122 -8.73 -10.91 3.34
C SER A 122 -10.10 -10.38 3.74
N VAL A 123 -10.70 -9.50 2.93
CA VAL A 123 -12.01 -8.88 3.18
C VAL A 123 -13.13 -9.92 3.25
N THR A 124 -13.13 -10.91 2.35
CA THR A 124 -14.13 -11.98 2.36
C THR A 124 -13.89 -13.00 3.47
N GLY A 125 -12.67 -13.05 4.04
CA GLY A 125 -12.32 -13.87 5.20
C GLY A 125 -11.62 -15.19 4.87
N ALA A 126 -11.09 -15.33 3.66
CA ALA A 126 -10.34 -16.52 3.24
C ALA A 126 -9.12 -16.81 4.12
N TYR A 127 -8.48 -15.77 4.67
CA TYR A 127 -7.34 -15.89 5.58
C TYR A 127 -7.72 -15.87 7.07
N GLY A 128 -8.99 -16.16 7.38
CA GLY A 128 -9.51 -16.26 8.73
C GLY A 128 -9.97 -14.92 9.33
N LYS A 129 -10.70 -15.04 10.44
CA LYS A 129 -11.42 -13.93 11.07
C LYS A 129 -10.52 -12.75 11.46
N ARG A 130 -9.34 -13.03 12.02
CA ARG A 130 -8.40 -11.99 12.46
C ARG A 130 -7.96 -11.11 11.29
N THR A 131 -7.55 -11.72 10.19
CA THR A 131 -7.08 -11.00 8.99
C THR A 131 -8.22 -10.20 8.38
N ARG A 132 -9.43 -10.76 8.34
CA ARG A 132 -10.64 -10.04 7.90
C ARG A 132 -10.93 -8.79 8.75
N ASP A 133 -10.94 -8.95 10.07
CA ASP A 133 -11.18 -7.83 11.00
C ASP A 133 -10.13 -6.72 10.79
N ILE A 134 -8.86 -7.09 10.59
CA ILE A 134 -7.78 -6.14 10.31
C ILE A 134 -8.01 -5.44 8.96
N ALA A 135 -8.30 -6.18 7.89
CA ALA A 135 -8.54 -5.62 6.55
C ALA A 135 -9.66 -4.57 6.57
N LEU A 136 -10.80 -4.91 7.18
CA LEU A 136 -11.95 -4.02 7.31
C LEU A 136 -11.63 -2.79 8.19
N ASN A 137 -10.88 -2.96 9.27
CA ASN A 137 -10.44 -1.85 10.11
C ASN A 137 -9.46 -0.92 9.38
N LEU A 138 -8.59 -1.45 8.52
CA LEU A 138 -7.66 -0.64 7.72
C LEU A 138 -8.40 0.19 6.67
N LEU A 139 -9.40 -0.40 6.01
CA LEU A 139 -10.28 0.32 5.07
C LEU A 139 -11.05 1.44 5.80
N GLN A 140 -11.74 1.10 6.89
CA GLN A 140 -12.52 2.07 7.66
C GLN A 140 -11.67 3.17 8.30
N GLY A 141 -10.44 2.84 8.68
CA GLY A 141 -9.52 3.80 9.27
C GLY A 141 -8.83 4.71 8.25
N SER A 142 -9.15 4.59 6.95
CA SER A 142 -8.47 5.27 5.84
C SER A 142 -6.95 5.02 5.83
N LEU A 143 -6.53 3.85 6.34
CA LEU A 143 -5.14 3.40 6.36
C LEU A 143 -4.76 2.68 5.06
N SER A 144 -5.72 1.94 4.50
CA SER A 144 -5.59 1.27 3.22
C SER A 144 -6.77 1.66 2.33
N PRO A 145 -6.67 2.76 1.56
CA PRO A 145 -7.76 3.28 0.74
C PRO A 145 -7.97 2.50 -0.57
N LEU A 146 -7.24 1.41 -0.78
CA LEU A 146 -7.27 0.59 -1.98
C LEU A 146 -7.57 -0.87 -1.64
N ILE A 147 -8.09 -1.58 -2.65
CA ILE A 147 -8.26 -3.03 -2.66
C ILE A 147 -7.63 -3.62 -3.91
N GLY A 148 -6.93 -4.74 -3.75
CA GLY A 148 -6.36 -5.54 -4.83
C GLY A 148 -6.73 -7.01 -4.66
N SER A 149 -6.38 -7.84 -5.63
CA SER A 149 -6.58 -9.29 -5.54
C SER A 149 -5.26 -10.02 -5.72
N SER A 150 -4.92 -10.87 -4.76
CA SER A 150 -3.79 -11.81 -4.89
C SER A 150 -4.17 -13.11 -5.61
N ALA A 151 -5.44 -13.25 -6.01
CA ALA A 151 -5.92 -14.42 -6.73
C ALA A 151 -5.27 -14.55 -8.11
N GLU A 152 -5.33 -15.76 -8.66
CA GLU A 152 -4.99 -16.01 -10.06
C GLU A 152 -5.85 -15.13 -10.97
N GLU A 153 -5.28 -14.70 -12.09
CA GLU A 153 -5.87 -13.73 -13.03
C GLU A 153 -7.33 -14.03 -13.39
N ALA A 154 -7.65 -15.31 -13.63
CA ALA A 154 -8.99 -15.78 -13.97
C ALA A 154 -10.06 -15.51 -12.89
N PHE A 155 -9.65 -15.31 -11.63
CA PHE A 155 -10.55 -15.13 -10.49
C PHE A 155 -10.45 -13.74 -9.83
N GLN A 156 -9.59 -12.86 -10.34
CA GLN A 156 -9.37 -11.54 -9.72
C GLN A 156 -10.63 -10.69 -9.71
N GLU A 157 -11.36 -10.64 -10.83
CA GLU A 157 -12.58 -9.83 -10.95
C GLU A 157 -13.67 -10.32 -9.99
N ASP A 158 -13.90 -11.63 -9.92
CA ASP A 158 -14.86 -12.23 -8.99
C ASP A 158 -14.47 -12.00 -7.53
N SER A 159 -13.17 -12.11 -7.21
CA SER A 159 -12.64 -11.83 -5.88
C SER A 159 -12.92 -10.39 -5.46
N LEU A 160 -12.63 -9.43 -6.34
CA LEU A 160 -12.87 -8.01 -6.11
C LEU A 160 -14.35 -7.70 -5.96
N LYS A 161 -15.19 -8.23 -6.85
CA LYS A 161 -16.65 -8.08 -6.78
C LYS A 161 -17.19 -8.56 -5.43
N ASN A 162 -16.76 -9.74 -4.98
CA ASN A 162 -17.16 -10.29 -3.69
C ASN A 162 -16.71 -9.41 -2.52
N ALA A 163 -15.47 -8.89 -2.57
CA ALA A 163 -14.99 -8.00 -1.53
C ALA A 163 -15.72 -6.66 -1.50
N TYR A 164 -16.06 -6.06 -2.66
CA TYR A 164 -16.86 -4.83 -2.69
C TYR A 164 -18.25 -5.03 -2.09
N MET A 165 -18.90 -6.17 -2.35
CA MET A 165 -20.19 -6.49 -1.71
C MET A 165 -20.06 -6.57 -0.18
N GLU A 166 -18.96 -7.13 0.33
CA GLU A 166 -18.71 -7.19 1.78
C GLU A 166 -18.39 -5.81 2.38
N ILE A 167 -17.64 -4.97 1.66
CA ILE A 167 -17.36 -3.58 2.07
C ILE A 167 -18.65 -2.77 2.10
N GLU A 168 -19.50 -2.89 1.09
CA GLU A 168 -20.79 -2.19 1.03
C GLU A 168 -21.69 -2.58 2.22
N LYS A 169 -21.79 -3.87 2.54
CA LYS A 169 -22.53 -4.34 3.72
C LYS A 169 -21.98 -3.78 5.04
N TRP A 170 -20.66 -3.63 5.14
CA TRP A 170 -19.99 -3.30 6.41
C TRP A 170 -19.77 -1.79 6.61
N MET A 171 -19.61 -1.04 5.53
CA MET A 171 -19.22 0.38 5.52
C MET A 171 -20.18 1.27 4.74
N GLY A 172 -21.16 0.70 4.04
CA GLY A 172 -22.09 1.42 3.18
C GLY A 172 -21.55 1.67 1.77
N THR A 173 -22.47 1.90 0.84
CA THR A 173 -22.22 2.07 -0.60
C THR A 173 -21.24 3.21 -0.91
N GLN A 174 -21.37 4.35 -0.24
CA GLN A 174 -20.48 5.51 -0.47
C GLN A 174 -19.00 5.18 -0.24
N ASN A 175 -18.69 4.42 0.82
CA ASN A 175 -17.32 4.01 1.11
C ASN A 175 -16.82 2.98 0.09
N ALA A 176 -17.65 2.02 -0.31
CA ALA A 176 -17.31 1.05 -1.34
C ALA A 176 -17.02 1.74 -2.69
N ASP A 177 -17.82 2.72 -3.06
CA ASP A 177 -17.66 3.50 -4.30
C ASP A 177 -16.38 4.33 -4.27
N MET A 178 -16.06 4.98 -3.15
CA MET A 178 -14.82 5.73 -2.99
C MET A 178 -13.58 4.82 -3.16
N ILE A 179 -13.58 3.63 -2.54
CA ILE A 179 -12.48 2.67 -2.68
C ILE A 179 -12.37 2.18 -4.13
N ARG A 180 -13.50 1.92 -4.80
CA ARG A 180 -13.53 1.53 -6.21
C ARG A 180 -12.98 2.61 -7.12
N GLU A 181 -13.36 3.86 -6.88
CA GLU A 181 -12.89 5.02 -7.63
C GLU A 181 -11.39 5.27 -7.41
N ASN A 182 -10.88 5.09 -6.19
CA ASN A 182 -9.45 5.17 -5.92
C ASN A 182 -8.65 4.12 -6.70
N ARG A 183 -9.16 2.88 -6.82
CA ARG A 183 -8.53 1.85 -7.66
C ARG A 183 -8.50 2.29 -9.13
N ARG A 184 -9.63 2.74 -9.68
CA ARG A 184 -9.71 3.26 -11.05
C ARG A 184 -8.71 4.40 -11.29
N ARG A 185 -8.55 5.31 -10.32
CA ARG A 185 -7.59 6.41 -10.40
C ARG A 185 -6.15 5.93 -10.46
N VAL A 186 -5.77 4.94 -9.65
CA VAL A 186 -4.43 4.32 -9.73
C VAL A 186 -4.19 3.75 -11.13
N GLU A 187 -5.14 3.01 -11.68
CA GLU A 187 -5.05 2.40 -13.01
C GLU A 187 -4.94 3.43 -14.14
N ASN A 188 -5.47 4.64 -13.95
CA ASN A 188 -5.42 5.74 -14.92
C ASN A 188 -4.31 6.78 -14.64
N ASP A 189 -3.38 6.50 -13.71
CA ASP A 189 -2.35 7.44 -13.26
C ASP A 189 -2.89 8.78 -12.72
N GLU A 190 -4.10 8.76 -12.13
CA GLU A 190 -4.73 9.91 -11.51
C GLU A 190 -4.40 9.97 -10.01
N TYR A 191 -4.48 11.17 -9.40
CA TYR A 191 -4.35 11.31 -7.96
C TYR A 191 -5.55 10.70 -7.22
N ILE A 192 -5.28 9.78 -6.30
CA ILE A 192 -6.28 9.19 -5.42
C ILE A 192 -6.76 10.19 -4.35
N GLN A 193 -7.99 10.00 -3.89
CA GLN A 193 -8.52 10.71 -2.75
C GLN A 193 -8.09 10.01 -1.46
N LEU A 194 -7.38 10.73 -0.59
CA LEU A 194 -6.92 10.26 0.70
C LEU A 194 -7.61 11.02 1.82
N ASP A 195 -8.39 10.30 2.63
CA ASP A 195 -8.84 10.81 3.91
C ASP A 195 -7.72 10.71 4.96
N GLN A 196 -7.83 11.49 6.03
CA GLN A 196 -6.82 11.44 7.09
C GLN A 196 -6.86 10.07 7.81
N PRO A 197 -5.71 9.36 7.89
CA PRO A 197 -5.67 8.08 8.58
C PRO A 197 -6.03 8.25 10.07
N SER A 198 -7.05 7.53 10.50
CA SER A 198 -7.46 7.53 11.90
C SER A 198 -6.51 6.68 12.74
N ARG A 199 -6.22 7.12 13.96
CA ARG A 199 -5.43 6.34 14.92
C ARG A 199 -6.31 5.32 15.65
N SER A 200 -7.15 4.60 14.91
CA SER A 200 -7.92 3.49 15.46
C SER A 200 -6.98 2.30 15.72
N ASN A 201 -7.28 1.49 16.74
CA ASN A 201 -6.55 0.25 16.93
C ASN A 201 -7.08 -0.77 15.92
N TYR A 202 -6.54 -0.72 14.71
CA TYR A 202 -6.94 -1.58 13.60
C TYR A 202 -6.67 -3.07 13.84
N MET A 203 -5.89 -3.41 14.88
CA MET A 203 -5.64 -4.78 15.32
C MET A 203 -6.65 -5.28 16.39
N LYS A 204 -7.51 -4.40 16.95
CA LYS A 204 -8.50 -4.82 17.93
C LYS A 204 -9.66 -5.54 17.25
N ARG A 205 -10.06 -6.64 17.88
CA ARG A 205 -11.34 -7.30 17.58
C ARG A 205 -12.49 -6.35 17.94
N ARG A 206 -13.40 -6.10 17.01
CA ARG A 206 -14.66 -5.43 17.36
C ARG A 206 -15.55 -6.40 18.14
N SER A 207 -16.18 -5.89 19.20
CA SER A 207 -17.24 -6.61 19.90
C SER A 207 -18.49 -6.62 19.01
N SER A 208 -19.17 -7.76 18.89
CA SER A 208 -20.41 -7.91 18.09
C SER A 208 -21.50 -6.90 18.44
N TRP A 209 -21.44 -6.26 19.61
CA TRP A 209 -22.37 -5.23 20.06
C TRP A 209 -22.24 -3.88 19.34
N SER A 210 -21.17 -3.65 18.57
CA SER A 210 -20.93 -2.38 17.86
C SER A 210 -21.55 -2.28 16.46
N LEU A 211 -22.29 -3.31 16.02
CA LEU A 211 -22.92 -3.39 14.69
C LEU A 211 -24.45 -3.10 14.71
N LEU A 212 -24.99 -2.66 15.85
CA LEU A 212 -26.43 -2.43 16.05
C LEU A 212 -26.78 -0.96 16.38
N SER A 213 -25.89 -0.01 16.11
CA SER A 213 -26.13 1.43 16.29
C SER A 213 -26.00 2.17 14.98
#